data_AF-A0ABC8DG00-F1
#
_entry.id   AF-A0ABC8DG00-F1
#
_cell.length_a   1.000
_cell.length_b   1.000
_cell.length_c   1.000
_cell.angle_alpha   90.00
_cell.angle_beta   90.00
_cell.angle_gamma   90.00
#
_symmetry.space_group_name_H-M   'P 1'
#
loop_
_entity.id
_entity.type
_entity.pdbx_description
1 polymer ?
#
loop_
_entity_poly.entity_id
_entity_poly.type
_entity_poly.pdbx_seq_one_letter_code
_entity_poly.pdbx_strand_id
1 'polypeptide(L)' 'MVVKDNAVVKVTATAKELNSMIHKRQARLPLGHQIAKGERVDVYCAQKSAFHQFVIKNFSIKNNHILVKFTG' A
#
# COMPACT_ATOMS: atom_id res chain seq x y z
N MET A 1 19.30 12.88 13.84
CA MET A 1 18.33 11.76 13.89
C MET A 1 17.76 11.58 12.49
N VAL A 2 18.22 10.58 11.73
CA VAL A 2 17.57 10.24 10.46
C VAL A 2 16.29 9.53 10.84
N VAL A 3 15.15 10.20 10.64
CA VAL A 3 13.84 9.55 10.72
C VAL A 3 13.87 8.51 9.61
N LYS A 4 14.14 7.24 9.97
CA LYS A 4 13.98 6.14 9.03
C LYS A 4 12.50 6.09 8.72
N ASP A 5 12.12 6.69 7.59
CA ASP A 5 10.87 6.43 6.90
C ASP A 5 10.75 4.91 6.75
N ASN A 6 10.15 4.25 7.73
CA ASN A 6 9.91 2.79 7.75
C ASN A 6 8.81 2.39 6.73
N ALA A 7 8.53 3.24 5.76
CA ALA A 7 7.67 2.95 4.63
C ALA A 7 8.51 2.30 3.54
N VAL A 8 8.31 1.00 3.37
CA VAL A 8 9.08 0.18 2.44
C VAL A 8 8.54 0.34 1.02
N VAL A 9 7.25 0.68 0.86
CA VAL A 9 6.61 0.82 -0.44
C VAL A 9 5.85 2.14 -0.54
N LYS A 10 6.29 3.01 -1.45
CA LYS A 10 5.60 4.26 -1.80
C LYS A 10 4.83 4.07 -3.10
N VAL A 11 3.52 4.29 -3.05
CA VAL A 11 2.62 4.09 -4.21
C VAL A 11 1.86 5.38 -4.46
N THR A 12 1.83 5.82 -5.71
CA THR A 12 0.91 6.86 -6.14
C THR A 12 -0.40 6.23 -6.57
N ALA A 13 -1.52 6.66 -6.00
CA ALA A 13 -2.84 6.14 -6.33
C ALA A 13 -3.80 7.27 -6.69
N THR A 14 -4.76 6.99 -7.56
CA THR A 14 -5.89 7.89 -7.84
C THR A 14 -6.87 7.95 -6.65
N ALA A 15 -7.75 8.95 -6.62
CA ALA A 15 -8.76 9.06 -5.57
C ALA A 15 -9.68 7.82 -5.50
N LYS A 16 -9.98 7.22 -6.65
CA LYS A 16 -10.80 6.01 -6.77
C LYS A 16 -10.09 4.79 -6.18
N GLU A 17 -8.81 4.63 -6.50
CA GLU A 17 -7.99 3.53 -5.97
C GLU A 17 -7.78 3.67 -4.47
N LEU A 18 -7.45 4.88 -4.00
CA LEU A 18 -7.31 5.16 -2.57
C LEU A 18 -8.61 4.84 -1.81
N ASN A 19 -9.76 5.32 -2.28
CA ASN A 19 -11.05 4.99 -1.66
C ASN A 19 -11.29 3.47 -1.66
N SER A 20 -10.97 2.77 -2.75
CA SER A 20 -11.10 1.31 -2.80
C SER A 20 -10.16 0.62 -1.81
N MET A 21 -8.93 1.12 -1.61
CA MET A 21 -7.97 0.58 -0.66
C MET A 21 -8.46 0.77 0.78
N ILE A 22 -9.01 1.93 1.11
CA ILE A 22 -9.58 2.24 2.43
C ILE A 22 -10.80 1.34 2.70
N HIS A 23 -11.75 1.25 1.75
CA HIS A 23 -12.99 0.48 1.95
C HIS A 23 -12.75 -1.04 1.94
N LYS A 24 -11.96 -1.55 0.99
CA LYS A 24 -11.73 -3.00 0.85
C LYS A 24 -10.54 -3.50 1.69
N ARG A 25 -9.78 -2.59 2.30
CA ARG A 25 -8.55 -2.89 3.06
C ARG A 25 -7.59 -3.79 2.29
N GLN A 26 -7.48 -3.57 0.98
CA GLN A 26 -6.60 -4.34 0.11
C GLN A 26 -6.15 -3.53 -1.10
N ALA A 27 -4.95 -3.83 -1.60
CA ALA A 27 -4.37 -3.24 -2.80
C ALA A 27 -3.79 -4.33 -3.72
N ARG A 28 -3.69 -4.01 -5.01
CA ARG A 28 -2.93 -4.81 -5.97
C ARG A 28 -1.64 -4.08 -6.24
N LEU A 29 -0.52 -4.73 -5.95
CA LEU A 29 0.81 -4.21 -6.27
C LEU A 29 1.40 -5.03 -7.43
N PRO A 30 2.16 -4.41 -8.33
CA PRO A 30 2.86 -5.13 -9.38
C PRO A 30 3.94 -6.05 -8.77
N LEU A 31 4.24 -7.13 -9.47
CA LEU A 31 5.34 -8.02 -9.12
C LEU A 31 6.67 -7.25 -9.15
N GLY A 32 7.65 -7.69 -8.34
CA GLY A 32 8.96 -7.04 -8.23
C GLY A 32 9.10 -6.06 -7.07
N HIS A 33 8.03 -5.79 -6.33
CA HIS A 33 8.12 -5.07 -5.05
C HIS A 33 8.45 -6.05 -3.92
N GLN A 34 9.43 -5.71 -3.09
CA GLN A 34 9.68 -6.41 -1.84
C GLN A 34 8.59 -5.99 -0.85
N ILE A 35 7.78 -6.96 -0.43
CA ILE A 35 6.73 -6.75 0.57
C ILE A 35 6.78 -7.85 1.62
N ALA A 36 6.72 -7.44 2.86
CA ALA A 36 6.65 -8.31 4.02
C ALA A 36 5.47 -7.95 4.91
N LYS A 37 5.02 -8.94 5.69
CA LYS A 37 3.99 -8.74 6.71
C LYS A 37 4.52 -7.78 7.78
N GLY A 38 3.70 -6.81 8.18
CA GLY A 38 4.07 -5.76 9.14
C GLY A 38 4.73 -4.54 8.50
N GLU A 39 5.07 -4.59 7.22
CA GLU A 39 5.59 -3.41 6.51
C GLU A 39 4.50 -2.38 6.25
N ARG A 40 4.95 -1.14 6.03
CA ARG A 40 4.09 0.01 5.76
C ARG A 40 4.11 0.36 4.29
N VAL A 41 2.92 0.58 3.74
CA VAL A 41 2.69 1.07 2.39
C VAL A 41 2.17 2.50 2.50
N ASP A 42 2.95 3.42 1.97
CA ASP A 42 2.59 4.83 1.88
C ASP A 42 1.90 5.08 0.54
N VAL A 43 0.65 5.52 0.61
CA VAL A 43 -0.17 5.81 -0.55
C VAL A 43 -0.37 7.32 -0.63
N TYR A 44 0.22 7.92 -1.66
CA TYR A 44 0.01 9.33 -1.97
C TYR A 44 -1.05 9.48 -3.07
N CYS A 45 -2.05 10.30 -2.80
CA CYS A 45 -3.12 10.62 -3.74
C CYS A 45 -3.07 12.11 -4.08
N ALA A 46 -2.51 12.43 -5.25
CA ALA A 46 -2.39 13.82 -5.72
C ALA A 46 -3.75 14.49 -5.93
N GLN A 47 -4.77 13.75 -6.38
CA GLN A 47 -6.11 14.28 -6.64
C GLN A 47 -6.83 14.78 -5.39
N LYS A 48 -6.53 14.19 -4.23
CA LYS A 48 -7.08 14.60 -2.93
C LYS A 48 -6.07 15.39 -2.10
N SER A 49 -4.86 15.60 -2.61
CA SER A 49 -3.69 16.06 -1.85
C SER A 49 -3.57 15.33 -0.51
N ALA A 50 -3.79 14.01 -0.52
CA ALA A 50 -3.95 13.20 0.67
C ALA A 50 -2.86 12.12 0.74
N PHE A 51 -2.37 11.88 1.96
CA PHE A 51 -1.41 10.84 2.27
C PHE A 51 -2.05 9.83 3.22
N HIS A 52 -1.99 8.55 2.86
CA HIS A 52 -2.50 7.46 3.68
C HIS A 52 -1.44 6.39 3.86
N GLN A 53 -1.20 5.99 5.09
CA GLN A 53 -0.31 4.89 5.41
C GLN A 53 -1.13 3.65 5.78
N PHE A 54 -0.80 2.51 5.18
CA PHE A 54 -1.40 1.22 5.50
C PHE A 54 -0.34 0.25 5.99
N VAL A 55 -0.68 -0.62 6.93
CA VAL A 55 0.22 -1.70 7.37
C VAL A 55 -0.22 -3.01 6.73
N ILE A 56 0.72 -3.76 6.16
CA ILE A 56 0.47 -5.05 5.52
C ILE A 56 0.14 -6.08 6.59
N LYS A 57 -1.12 -6.54 6.63
CA LYS A 57 -1.54 -7.66 7.48
C LYS A 57 -1.14 -9.00 6.89
N ASN A 58 -1.34 -9.15 5.59
CA ASN A 58 -0.98 -10.35 4.83
C ASN A 58 -0.90 -10.02 3.34
N PHE A 59 -0.23 -10.86 2.56
CA PHE A 59 -0.19 -10.73 1.10
C PHE A 59 -0.26 -12.11 0.44
N SER A 60 -0.68 -12.12 -0.83
CA SER A 60 -0.70 -13.34 -1.64
C SER A 60 -0.24 -12.99 -3.04
N ILE A 61 0.75 -13.73 -3.53
CA ILE A 61 1.28 -13.53 -4.88
C ILE A 61 0.34 -14.27 -5.85
N LYS A 62 -0.22 -13.54 -6.81
CA LYS A 62 -0.95 -14.09 -7.95
C LYS A 62 -0.10 -13.94 -9.20
N ASN A 63 -0.42 -14.70 -10.25
CA ASN A 63 0.38 -14.77 -11.49
C ASN A 63 0.76 -13.43 -12.13
N ASN A 64 -0.01 -12.35 -11.89
CA ASN A 64 0.25 -11.03 -12.48
C ASN A 64 0.37 -9.88 -11.45
N HIS A 65 0.11 -10.13 -10.18
CA HIS A 65 0.15 -9.08 -9.14
C HIS A 65 0.21 -9.68 -7.75
N ILE A 66 0.70 -8.90 -6.80
CA ILE A 66 0.65 -9.23 -5.39
C ILE A 66 -0.60 -8.58 -4.79
N LEU A 67 -1.50 -9.40 -4.26
CA LEU A 67 -2.67 -8.94 -3.53
C LEU A 67 -2.26 -8.70 -2.08
N VAL A 68 -2.23 -7.44 -1.67
CA VAL A 68 -1.88 -7.03 -0.31
C VAL A 68 -3.15 -6.72 0.46
N LYS A 69 -3.27 -7.24 1.68
CA LYS A 69 -4.34 -6.95 2.62
C LYS A 69 -3.79 -6.12 3.77
N PHE A 70 -4.49 -5.06 4.13
CA PHE A 70 -4.08 -4.13 5.16
C PHE A 70 -4.69 -4.47 6.52
N THR A 71 -4.04 -4.04 7.60
CA THR A 71 -4.63 -4.04 8.93
C THR A 71 -5.79 -3.06 8.98
N GLY A 72 -6.78 -3.40 9.78
CA GLY A 72 -8.04 -2.70 9.90
C GLY A 72 -8.19 -1.96 11.20
#